data_AF-A0A8J7RBW4-F1
#
_entry.id   AF-A0A8J7RBW4-F1
#
_cell.length_a   1.000
_cell.length_b   1.000
_cell.length_c   1.000
_cell.angle_alpha   90.00
_cell.angle_beta   90.00
_cell.angle_gamma   90.00
#
_symmetry.space_group_name_H-M   'P 1'
#
loop_
_entity.id
_entity.type
_entity.pdbx_description
1 polymer ?
#
loop_
_entity_poly.entity_id
_entity_poly.type
_entity_poly.pdbx_seq_one_letter_code
_entity_poly.pdbx_strand_id
1 'polypeptide(L)'
;MTPLSHDDFPDPPVCLPAYRRPAKKTGQVVWCPHCGLFHLHGEGPGRLFFHRVAHCVHPVDGEDPSPYLASGYFVIPTGKTLPEKARIIGDRLHRKNLETPSPETPRPLPGEWARPLTYAEAVDSIVEWYQQAECPEVEIAGALEGFTWMYERITEKYRAEEGEQSAT
;
A
#
# COMPACT_ATOMS: atom_id res chain seq x y z
N MET A 1 15.29 -9.69 -13.46
CA MET A 1 14.59 -9.00 -12.37
C MET A 1 14.27 -10.06 -11.34
N THR A 2 14.76 -9.90 -10.12
CA THR A 2 14.63 -10.88 -9.04
C THR A 2 13.27 -10.71 -8.35
N PRO A 3 12.54 -11.80 -8.03
CA PRO A 3 11.34 -11.72 -7.19
C PRO A 3 11.66 -11.12 -5.81
N LEU A 4 10.72 -10.36 -5.23
CA LEU A 4 10.86 -9.82 -3.87
C LEU A 4 10.67 -10.97 -2.88
N SER A 5 11.70 -11.29 -2.09
CA SER A 5 11.59 -12.22 -0.96
C SER A 5 10.89 -11.54 0.22
N HIS A 6 10.47 -12.35 1.21
CA HIS A 6 9.88 -11.83 2.44
C HIS A 6 10.84 -10.85 3.16
N ASP A 7 12.15 -11.11 3.09
CA ASP A 7 13.22 -10.30 3.66
C ASP A 7 13.52 -9.00 2.87
N ASP A 8 12.99 -8.85 1.65
CA ASP A 8 13.13 -7.64 0.83
C ASP A 8 12.08 -6.56 1.15
N PHE A 9 11.10 -6.87 2.01
CA PHE A 9 10.18 -5.86 2.50
C PHE A 9 10.84 -5.12 3.65
N PRO A 10 11.04 -3.79 3.56
CA PRO A 10 11.61 -3.04 4.68
C PRO A 10 10.74 -3.24 5.92
N ASP A 11 11.38 -3.26 7.09
CA ASP A 11 10.73 -3.30 8.40
C ASP A 11 9.41 -2.53 8.36
N PRO A 12 8.29 -3.18 8.69
CA PRO A 12 6.98 -2.57 8.58
C PRO A 12 6.91 -1.26 9.38
N PRO A 13 6.08 -0.32 8.89
CA PRO A 13 4.97 -0.59 7.97
C PRO A 13 5.18 -0.18 6.49
N VAL A 14 4.73 -1.05 5.58
CA VAL A 14 4.76 -0.83 4.12
C VAL A 14 3.81 0.30 3.72
N CYS A 15 4.34 1.28 2.98
CA CYS A 15 3.56 2.38 2.41
C CYS A 15 3.29 2.11 0.92
N LEU A 16 2.03 2.00 0.52
CA LEU A 16 1.65 1.70 -0.87
C LEU A 16 0.98 2.92 -1.52
N PRO A 17 1.37 3.28 -2.76
CA PRO A 17 0.77 4.40 -3.46
C PRO A 17 -0.68 4.11 -3.85
N ALA A 18 -1.54 5.06 -3.56
CA ALA A 18 -2.97 5.05 -3.86
C ALA A 18 -3.28 6.02 -4.99
N TYR A 19 -3.84 5.49 -6.07
CA TYR A 19 -4.19 6.26 -7.25
C TYR A 19 -5.69 6.48 -7.35
N ARG A 20 -6.10 7.63 -7.87
CA ARG A 20 -7.51 7.87 -8.19
C ARG A 20 -7.96 6.94 -9.31
N ARG A 21 -9.18 6.43 -9.19
CA ARG A 21 -9.77 5.61 -10.25
C ARG A 21 -10.08 6.48 -11.49
N PRO A 22 -9.81 5.98 -12.71
CA PRO A 22 -10.20 6.71 -13.91
C PRO A 22 -11.74 6.77 -14.05
N ALA A 23 -12.25 7.98 -14.33
CA ALA A 23 -13.62 8.35 -14.72
C ALA A 23 -14.80 7.93 -13.80
N LYS A 24 -15.60 8.92 -13.36
CA LYS A 24 -16.95 8.81 -12.69
C LYS A 24 -17.09 7.86 -11.50
N LYS A 25 -16.02 7.17 -11.09
CA LYS A 25 -16.01 6.25 -9.95
C LYS A 25 -15.23 6.91 -8.83
N THR A 26 -15.85 7.02 -7.67
CA THR A 26 -15.16 7.42 -6.44
C THR A 26 -14.25 6.30 -5.96
N GLY A 27 -13.25 6.66 -5.17
CA GLY A 27 -12.34 5.73 -4.52
C GLY A 27 -10.95 5.70 -5.14
N GLN A 28 -10.06 5.04 -4.40
CA GLN A 28 -8.68 4.86 -4.76
C GLN A 28 -8.40 3.40 -5.10
N VAL A 29 -7.30 3.17 -5.80
CA VAL A 29 -6.78 1.85 -6.12
C VAL A 29 -5.33 1.75 -5.70
N VAL A 30 -5.01 0.63 -5.07
CA VAL A 30 -3.65 0.32 -4.59
C VAL A 30 -3.23 -1.00 -5.20
N TRP A 31 -2.03 -1.06 -5.76
CA TRP A 31 -1.44 -2.32 -6.19
C TRP A 31 -0.91 -3.07 -4.98
N CYS A 32 -1.37 -4.30 -4.78
CA CYS A 32 -0.85 -5.18 -3.74
C CYS A 32 0.35 -5.96 -4.28
N PRO A 33 1.58 -5.76 -3.75
CA PRO A 33 2.75 -6.50 -4.22
C PRO A 33 2.70 -7.99 -3.83
N HIS A 34 1.89 -8.37 -2.84
CA HIS A 34 1.74 -9.77 -2.42
C HIS A 34 0.86 -10.57 -3.40
N CYS A 35 -0.42 -10.21 -3.58
CA CYS A 35 -1.31 -10.95 -4.48
C CYS A 35 -1.23 -10.51 -5.94
N GLY A 36 -0.52 -9.41 -6.23
CA GLY A 36 -0.39 -8.87 -7.59
C GLY A 36 -1.70 -8.40 -8.19
N LEU A 37 -2.62 -7.87 -7.38
CA LEU A 37 -3.93 -7.35 -7.79
C LEU A 37 -4.13 -5.92 -7.29
N PHE A 38 -5.06 -5.20 -7.94
CA PHE A 38 -5.54 -3.92 -7.43
C PHE A 38 -6.60 -4.12 -6.35
N HIS A 39 -6.38 -3.51 -5.19
CA HIS A 39 -7.38 -3.39 -4.14
C HIS A 39 -8.10 -2.05 -4.25
N LEU A 40 -9.42 -2.10 -4.09
CA LEU A 40 -10.26 -0.91 -4.05
C LEU A 40 -10.28 -0.36 -2.62
N HIS A 41 -10.05 0.93 -2.49
CA HIS A 41 -10.18 1.67 -1.25
C HIS A 41 -11.22 2.78 -1.40
N GLY A 42 -12.00 3.00 -0.35
CA GLY A 42 -12.88 4.15 -0.29
C GLY A 42 -12.07 5.44 -0.23
N GLU A 43 -12.66 6.54 -0.71
CA GLU A 43 -12.26 7.87 -0.25
C GLU A 43 -12.91 8.02 1.13
N GLY A 44 -12.14 7.82 2.21
CA GLY A 44 -12.69 7.84 3.57
C GLY A 44 -13.41 9.14 3.89
N PRO A 45 -14.50 9.12 4.69
CA PRO A 45 -15.14 10.35 5.15
C PRO A 45 -14.21 11.09 6.11
N GLY A 46 -13.97 12.38 5.84
CA GLY A 46 -13.27 13.29 6.75
C GLY A 46 -11.75 13.26 6.66
N ARG A 47 -11.19 13.80 5.56
CA ARG A 47 -9.82 14.31 5.34
C ARG A 47 -8.60 13.42 5.72
N LEU A 48 -8.72 12.34 6.49
CA LEU A 48 -7.66 11.37 6.77
C LEU A 48 -7.52 10.41 5.59
N PHE A 49 -6.83 10.87 4.54
CA PHE A 49 -6.67 10.16 3.28
C PHE A 49 -5.61 9.06 3.30
N PHE A 50 -4.85 8.93 4.39
CA PHE A 50 -3.97 7.78 4.62
C PHE A 50 -4.49 7.00 5.84
N HIS A 51 -4.57 5.68 5.71
CA HIS A 51 -4.96 4.80 6.79
C HIS A 51 -4.29 3.44 6.62
N ARG A 52 -4.10 2.75 7.75
CA ARG A 52 -3.65 1.36 7.73
C ARG A 52 -4.81 0.47 7.32
N VAL A 53 -4.52 -0.43 6.39
CA VAL A 53 -5.48 -1.31 5.75
C VAL A 53 -4.95 -2.74 5.84
N ALA A 54 -5.79 -3.66 6.31
CA ALA A 54 -5.50 -5.09 6.35
C ALA A 54 -6.46 -5.88 5.41
N HIS A 55 -6.46 -5.52 4.12
CA HIS A 55 -7.50 -5.97 3.17
C HIS A 55 -7.04 -7.02 2.14
N CYS A 56 -5.77 -7.41 2.13
CA CYS A 56 -5.38 -8.51 1.26
C CYS A 56 -5.78 -9.84 1.91
N VAL A 57 -6.89 -10.42 1.45
CA VAL A 57 -7.36 -11.74 1.92
C VAL A 57 -7.09 -12.87 0.92
N HIS A 58 -6.48 -12.52 -0.23
CA HIS A 58 -6.12 -13.50 -1.23
C HIS A 58 -4.89 -14.28 -0.74
N PRO A 59 -5.01 -15.61 -0.54
CA PRO A 59 -3.83 -16.46 -0.41
C PRO A 59 -3.07 -16.46 -1.75
N VAL A 60 -1.82 -16.93 -1.73
CA VAL A 60 -0.95 -17.09 -2.90
C VAL A 60 -0.60 -18.58 -2.91
N ASP A 61 -1.11 -19.34 -3.89
CA ASP A 61 -0.96 -20.80 -4.07
C ASP A 61 -0.93 -21.70 -2.82
N GLY A 62 -2.00 -21.66 -2.03
CA GLY A 62 -2.15 -22.56 -0.88
C GLY A 62 -1.32 -22.18 0.34
N GLU A 63 -0.61 -21.04 0.29
CA GLU A 63 0.01 -20.44 1.47
C GLU A 63 -1.00 -19.76 2.39
N ASP A 64 -0.50 -19.46 3.59
CA ASP A 64 -1.18 -18.69 4.62
C ASP A 64 -1.74 -17.35 4.08
N PRO A 65 -2.76 -16.79 4.73
CA PRO A 65 -3.27 -15.47 4.40
C PRO A 65 -2.15 -14.44 4.29
N SER A 66 -2.23 -13.59 3.27
CA SER A 66 -1.31 -12.47 3.02
C SER A 66 -0.74 -11.85 4.30
N PRO A 67 0.57 -11.54 4.37
CA PRO A 67 1.18 -10.97 5.56
C PRO A 67 0.50 -9.67 6.00
N TYR A 68 -0.10 -8.94 5.06
CA TYR A 68 -0.91 -7.74 5.31
C TYR A 68 -2.19 -7.97 6.11
N LEU A 69 -2.67 -9.20 6.32
CA LEU A 69 -3.79 -9.46 7.23
C LEU A 69 -3.40 -9.19 8.69
N ALA A 70 -2.19 -9.61 9.08
CA ALA A 70 -1.64 -9.32 10.40
C ALA A 70 -1.03 -7.91 10.42
N SER A 71 -0.22 -7.57 9.41
CA SER A 71 0.63 -6.38 9.40
C SER A 71 0.00 -5.11 8.83
N GLY A 72 -1.01 -5.26 7.97
CA GLY A 72 -1.55 -4.16 7.20
C GLY A 72 -0.52 -3.48 6.31
N TYR A 73 -0.99 -2.47 5.59
CA TYR A 73 -0.15 -1.50 4.87
C TYR A 73 -0.79 -0.12 4.95
N PHE A 74 0.01 0.93 4.81
CA PHE A 74 -0.51 2.29 4.67
C PHE A 74 -0.91 2.54 3.22
N VAL A 75 -2.11 3.07 3.03
CA VAL A 75 -2.57 3.61 1.76
C VAL A 75 -2.16 5.06 1.68
N ILE A 76 -1.28 5.42 0.73
CA ILE A 76 -0.73 6.78 0.61
C ILE A 76 -1.30 7.47 -0.64
N PRO A 77 -2.11 8.53 -0.50
CA PRO A 77 -2.72 9.20 -1.64
C PRO A 77 -1.67 9.93 -2.50
N THR A 78 -1.68 9.69 -3.81
CA THR A 78 -0.66 10.23 -4.74
C THR A 78 -1.06 11.50 -5.51
N GLY A 79 -2.32 11.93 -5.45
CA GLY A 79 -2.83 13.02 -6.31
C GLY A 79 -3.25 12.55 -7.69
N LYS A 80 -2.64 11.45 -8.13
CA LYS A 80 -2.56 11.08 -9.53
C LYS A 80 -3.65 10.07 -9.88
N THR A 81 -4.18 10.20 -11.08
CA THR A 81 -5.02 9.15 -11.68
C THR A 81 -4.16 7.93 -11.98
N LEU A 82 -4.72 6.73 -11.80
CA LEU A 82 -4.00 5.49 -12.13
C LEU A 82 -3.52 5.54 -13.59
N PRO A 83 -2.24 5.28 -13.88
CA PRO A 83 -1.74 5.27 -15.24
C PRO A 83 -2.50 4.30 -16.14
N GLU A 84 -2.76 4.67 -17.39
CA GLU A 84 -3.55 3.85 -18.31
C GLU A 84 -2.94 2.45 -18.54
N LYS A 85 -1.60 2.37 -18.61
CA LYS A 85 -0.89 1.08 -18.68
C LYS A 85 -1.17 0.19 -17.46
N ALA A 86 -1.23 0.79 -16.27
CA ALA A 86 -1.54 0.10 -15.03
C ALA A 86 -2.99 -0.43 -15.03
N ARG A 87 -3.93 0.38 -15.52
CA ARG A 87 -5.33 -0.04 -15.71
C ARG A 87 -5.46 -1.25 -16.62
N ILE A 88 -4.78 -1.25 -17.77
CA ILE A 88 -4.80 -2.36 -18.73
C ILE A 88 -4.28 -3.66 -18.08
N ILE A 89 -3.21 -3.55 -17.29
CA ILE A 89 -2.64 -4.68 -16.54
C ILE A 89 -3.66 -5.19 -15.52
N GLY A 90 -4.23 -4.30 -14.70
CA GLY A 90 -5.26 -4.64 -13.73
C GLY A 90 -6.47 -5.34 -14.36
N ASP A 91 -7.01 -4.80 -15.45
CA ASP A 91 -8.17 -5.38 -16.15
C ASP A 91 -7.84 -6.73 -16.81
N ARG A 92 -6.61 -6.91 -17.31
CA ARG A 92 -6.15 -8.21 -17.83
C ARG A 92 -6.04 -9.22 -16.70
N LEU A 93 -5.56 -8.80 -15.53
CA LEU A 93 -5.42 -9.67 -14.38
C LEU A 93 -6.78 -10.09 -13.80
N HIS A 94 -7.70 -9.13 -13.66
CA HIS A 94 -9.04 -9.39 -13.18
C HIS A 94 -9.84 -10.31 -14.13
N ARG A 95 -9.77 -10.07 -15.45
CA ARG A 95 -10.56 -10.84 -16.46
C ARG A 95 -10.09 -12.27 -16.65
N LYS A 96 -8.82 -12.56 -16.41
CA LYS A 96 -8.29 -13.92 -16.56
C LYS A 96 -8.65 -14.84 -15.38
N ASN A 97 -9.52 -14.42 -14.44
CA ASN A 97 -9.96 -15.22 -13.29
C ASN A 97 -8.78 -15.86 -12.55
N LEU A 98 -7.68 -15.12 -12.48
CA LEU A 98 -6.35 -15.71 -12.51
C LEU A 98 -6.10 -16.67 -11.35
N GLU A 99 -5.60 -17.85 -11.75
CA GLU A 99 -4.60 -18.61 -11.00
C GLU A 99 -3.80 -17.66 -10.12
N THR A 100 -3.92 -17.89 -8.82
CA THR A 100 -3.14 -17.23 -7.79
C THR A 100 -1.69 -17.16 -8.26
N PRO A 101 -1.01 -16.01 -8.13
CA PRO A 101 0.43 -16.04 -8.30
C PRO A 101 1.02 -17.05 -7.32
N SER A 102 2.13 -17.67 -7.71
CA SER A 102 2.91 -18.54 -6.85
C SER A 102 3.90 -17.71 -6.03
N PRO A 103 4.20 -18.10 -4.78
CA PRO A 103 5.26 -17.49 -3.98
C PRO A 103 6.62 -17.56 -4.68
N GLU A 104 6.85 -18.62 -5.48
CA GLU A 104 8.09 -18.83 -6.24
C GLU A 104 8.16 -17.95 -7.50
N THR A 105 7.01 -17.46 -7.96
CA THR A 105 6.91 -16.62 -9.17
C THR A 105 6.00 -15.42 -8.92
N PRO A 106 6.38 -14.50 -8.00
CA PRO A 106 5.58 -13.31 -7.75
C PRO A 106 5.46 -12.51 -9.05
N ARG A 107 4.28 -11.92 -9.27
CA ARG A 107 4.07 -11.12 -10.47
C ARG A 107 5.07 -9.97 -10.45
N PRO A 108 5.88 -9.79 -11.52
CA PRO A 108 6.83 -8.69 -11.55
C PRO A 108 6.09 -7.38 -11.35
N LEU A 109 6.69 -6.48 -10.56
CA LEU A 109 6.14 -5.14 -10.38
C LEU A 109 5.92 -4.53 -11.77
N PRO A 110 4.69 -4.16 -12.11
CA PRO A 110 4.36 -3.72 -13.46
C PRO A 110 4.95 -2.34 -13.83
N GLY A 111 5.67 -1.70 -12.92
CA GLY A 111 6.46 -0.47 -13.11
C GLY A 111 6.74 0.24 -11.79
N GLU A 112 7.45 1.38 -11.86
CA GLU A 112 7.76 2.21 -10.68
C GLU A 112 6.52 2.68 -9.91
N TRP A 113 5.37 2.82 -10.58
CA TRP A 113 4.11 3.20 -9.95
C TRP A 113 3.55 2.13 -8.99
N ALA A 114 4.06 0.90 -9.04
CA ALA A 114 3.59 -0.21 -8.22
C ALA A 114 4.48 -0.48 -7.00
N ARG A 115 5.63 0.20 -6.89
CA ARG A 115 6.58 -0.04 -5.79
C ARG A 115 6.06 0.54 -4.48
N PRO A 116 6.38 -0.08 -3.33
CA PRO A 116 6.25 0.57 -2.04
C PRO A 116 7.03 1.90 -1.99
N LEU A 117 6.44 2.87 -1.30
CA LEU A 117 7.08 4.14 -0.98
C LEU A 117 7.96 3.97 0.26
N THR A 118 9.10 4.67 0.27
CA THR A 118 9.83 4.93 1.51
C THR A 118 9.01 5.86 2.41
N TYR A 119 9.35 5.94 3.70
CA TYR A 119 8.70 6.88 4.63
C TYR A 119 8.77 8.33 4.13
N ALA A 120 9.94 8.77 3.64
CA ALA A 120 10.13 10.12 3.11
C ALA A 120 9.22 10.39 1.89
N GLU A 121 9.17 9.44 0.94
CA GLU A 121 8.29 9.56 -0.23
C GLU A 121 6.80 9.54 0.16
N ALA A 122 6.45 8.79 1.21
CA ALA A 122 5.08 8.79 1.73
C ALA A 122 4.71 10.15 2.32
N VAL A 123 5.60 10.76 3.12
CA VAL A 123 5.44 12.13 3.65
C VAL A 123 5.27 13.13 2.51
N ASP A 124 6.17 13.11 1.52
CA ASP A 124 6.09 14.01 0.37
C ASP A 124 4.77 13.86 -0.39
N SER A 125 4.32 12.63 -0.59
CA SER A 125 3.05 12.34 -1.26
C SER A 125 1.84 12.84 -0.46
N ILE A 126 1.86 12.74 0.88
CA ILE A 126 0.81 13.27 1.76
C ILE A 126 0.78 14.80 1.62
N VAL A 127 1.94 15.47 1.69
CA VAL A 127 2.02 16.92 1.52
C VAL A 127 1.49 17.36 0.16
N GLU A 128 1.95 16.73 -0.93
CA GLU A 128 1.52 17.03 -2.29
C GLU A 128 -0.02 16.91 -2.42
N TRP A 129 -0.61 15.86 -1.84
CA TRP A 129 -2.06 15.66 -1.87
C TRP A 129 -2.84 16.77 -1.17
N TYR A 130 -2.45 17.13 0.05
CA TYR A 130 -3.15 18.17 0.80
C TYR A 130 -2.98 19.55 0.18
N GLN A 131 -1.81 19.85 -0.39
CA GLN A 131 -1.60 21.08 -1.15
C GLN A 131 -2.51 21.17 -2.37
N GLN A 132 -2.66 20.07 -3.13
CA GLN A 132 -3.60 20.00 -4.25
C GLN A 132 -5.06 20.14 -3.82
N ALA A 133 -5.39 19.77 -2.58
CA ALA A 133 -6.71 19.94 -1.99
C ALA A 133 -6.92 21.34 -1.37
N GLU A 134 -5.95 22.25 -1.50
CA GLU A 134 -5.98 23.60 -0.93
C GLU A 134 -6.22 23.59 0.60
N CYS A 135 -5.73 22.54 1.28
CA CYS A 135 -5.85 22.43 2.72
C CYS A 135 -4.93 23.46 3.44
N PRO A 136 -5.38 24.05 4.55
CA PRO A 136 -4.54 24.89 5.41
C PRO A 136 -3.31 24.14 5.95
N GLU A 137 -2.19 24.83 6.14
CA GLU A 137 -0.94 24.26 6.67
C GLU A 137 -1.12 23.52 8.01
N VAL A 138 -2.01 24.01 8.88
CA VAL A 138 -2.33 23.35 10.16
C VAL A 138 -2.94 21.96 9.97
N GLU A 139 -3.73 21.75 8.91
CA GLU A 139 -4.27 20.43 8.60
C GLU A 139 -3.19 19.50 8.03
N ILE A 140 -2.27 20.03 7.24
CA ILE A 140 -1.11 19.27 6.73
C ILE A 140 -0.24 18.81 7.90
N ALA A 141 0.06 19.72 8.84
CA ALA A 141 0.85 19.40 10.02
C ALA A 141 0.19 18.31 10.88
N GLY A 142 -1.12 18.43 11.16
CA GLY A 142 -1.86 17.41 11.91
C GLY A 142 -1.92 16.06 11.19
N ALA A 143 -2.02 16.07 9.86
CA ALA A 143 -1.96 14.87 9.03
C ALA A 143 -0.59 14.18 9.15
N LEU A 144 0.50 14.94 9.04
CA LEU A 144 1.85 14.39 9.15
C LEU A 144 2.16 13.89 10.56
N GLU A 145 1.72 14.59 11.60
CA GLU A 145 1.85 14.14 12.99
C GLU A 145 1.12 12.81 13.20
N GLY A 146 -0.14 12.71 12.74
CA GLY A 146 -0.92 11.48 12.83
C GLY A 146 -0.29 10.31 12.05
N PHE A 147 0.24 10.57 10.85
CA PHE A 147 0.95 9.56 10.06
C PHE A 147 2.21 9.06 10.79
N THR A 148 3.04 9.99 11.24
CA THR A 148 4.31 9.69 11.91
C THR A 148 4.08 8.89 13.18
N TRP A 149 3.15 9.34 14.03
CA TRP A 149 2.82 8.64 15.26
C TRP A 149 2.35 7.20 15.01
N MET A 150 1.49 6.97 14.00
CA MET A 150 1.04 5.62 13.67
C MET A 150 2.18 4.76 13.11
N TYR A 151 3.00 5.33 12.22
CA TYR A 151 4.14 4.65 11.60
C TYR A 151 5.14 4.18 12.67
N GLU A 152 5.53 5.07 13.57
CA GLU A 152 6.46 4.80 14.67
C GLU A 152 5.91 3.72 15.60
N ARG A 153 4.65 3.84 16.05
CA ARG A 153 4.05 2.83 16.94
C ARG A 153 4.01 1.43 16.35
N ILE A 154 3.74 1.32 15.06
CA ILE A 154 3.73 0.03 14.38
C ILE A 154 5.16 -0.51 14.29
N THR A 155 6.10 0.34 13.90
CA THR A 155 7.53 -0.02 13.82
C THR A 155 8.06 -0.52 15.17
N GLU A 156 7.74 0.18 16.26
CA GLU A 156 8.13 -0.23 17.62
C GLU A 156 7.55 -1.60 18.00
N LYS A 157 6.28 -1.83 17.70
CA LYS A 157 5.62 -3.12 17.96
C LYS A 157 6.35 -4.27 17.25
N TYR A 158 6.72 -4.07 15.98
CA TYR A 158 7.43 -5.09 15.20
C TYR A 158 8.81 -5.41 15.75
N ARG A 159 9.59 -4.38 16.10
CA ARG A 159 10.92 -4.57 16.70
C ARG A 159 10.87 -5.33 18.03
N ALA A 160 9.82 -5.13 18.82
CA ALA A 160 9.65 -5.85 20.08
C ALA A 160 9.38 -7.35 19.85
N GLU A 161 8.54 -7.69 18.86
CA GLU A 161 8.19 -9.08 18.53
C GLU A 161 9.39 -9.87 17.96
N GLU A 162 10.26 -9.24 17.15
CA GLU A 162 11.48 -9.87 16.63
C GLU A 162 12.54 -10.14 17.72
N GLY A 163 12.66 -9.23 18.69
CA GLY A 163 13.56 -9.38 19.83
C GLY A 163 13.18 -10.57 20.73
N GLU A 164 11.88 -10.86 20.86
CA GLU A 164 11.39 -12.02 21.60
C GLU A 164 11.65 -13.34 20.85
N GLN A 165 11.46 -13.37 19.53
CA GLN A 165 11.70 -14.58 18.72
C GLN A 165 13.17 -14.98 18.64
N SER A 166 14.09 -14.01 18.71
CA SER A 166 15.54 -14.26 18.69
C SER A 166 16.09 -14.79 20.03
N ALA A 167 15.29 -14.74 21.10
CA ALA A 167 15.69 -15.15 22.45
C ALA A 167 15.23 -16.56 22.85
N THR A 168 14.47 -17.25 21.99
CA THR A 168 13.97 -18.62 22.17
C THR A 168 14.72 -19.64 21.33
#